data_AF-A0A412XRF8-F1
#
_entry.id   AF-A0A412XRF8-F1
#
_cell.length_a   1.000
_cell.length_b   1.000
_cell.length_c   1.000
_cell.angle_alpha   90.00
_cell.angle_beta   90.00
_cell.angle_gamma   90.00
#
_symmetry.space_group_name_H-M   'P 1'
#
loop_
_entity.id
_entity.type
_entity.pdbx_description
1 polymer ?
#
loop_
_entity_poly.entity_id
_entity_poly.type
_entity_poly.pdbx_seq_one_letter_code
_entity_poly.pdbx_strand_id
1 'polypeptide(L)' 'MLGMHFVRTGKFPIPLSKFYTDLFDNRQIGDYEDFIYFDEETTSALYPQALELVETIERMLFK' A
#
# COMPACT_ATOMS: atom_id res chain seq x y z
N MET A 1 7.29 10.76 0.65
CA MET A 1 7.21 11.56 -0.60
C MET A 1 6.86 10.72 -1.84
N LEU A 2 6.05 9.66 -1.73
CA LEU A 2 5.58 8.88 -2.88
C LEU A 2 4.60 9.70 -3.74
N GLY A 3 3.59 10.29 -3.11
CA GLY A 3 2.58 11.10 -3.78
C GLY A 3 3.15 12.28 -4.57
N MET A 4 4.12 13.00 -3.99
CA MET A 4 4.69 14.20 -4.61
C MET A 4 5.53 13.88 -5.86
N HIS A 5 6.45 12.90 -5.77
CA HIS A 5 7.44 12.68 -6.82
C HIS A 5 7.02 11.67 -7.89
N PHE A 6 6.00 10.85 -7.61
CA PHE A 6 5.61 9.76 -8.50
C PHE A 6 4.15 9.86 -8.92
N VAL A 7 3.23 10.17 -8.01
CA VAL A 7 1.80 10.26 -8.36
C VAL A 7 1.48 11.56 -9.07
N ARG A 8 1.88 12.71 -8.51
CA ARG A 8 1.62 14.03 -9.13
C ARG A 8 2.31 14.22 -10.48
N THR A 9 3.39 13.48 -10.72
CA THR A 9 4.11 13.48 -11.99
C THR A 9 3.61 12.41 -12.96
N GLY A 10 2.54 11.68 -12.63
CA GLY A 10 1.96 10.64 -13.49
C GLY A 10 2.80 9.37 -13.66
N LYS A 11 3.84 9.18 -12.83
CA LYS A 11 4.75 8.02 -12.89
C LYS A 11 4.23 6.81 -12.09
N PHE A 12 3.24 7.01 -11.23
CA PHE A 12 2.70 5.97 -10.37
C PHE A 12 1.17 6.04 -10.30
N PRO A 13 0.46 4.89 -10.37
CA PRO A 13 -1.00 4.88 -10.35
C PRO A 13 -1.58 5.48 -9.07
N ILE A 14 -2.58 6.35 -9.21
CA ILE A 14 -3.31 6.95 -8.07
C ILE A 14 -3.94 5.87 -7.17
N PRO A 15 -4.63 4.82 -7.69
CA PRO A 15 -5.23 3.80 -6.83
C PRO A 15 -4.22 3.07 -5.95
N LEU A 16 -3.09 2.64 -6.53
CA LEU A 16 -2.02 1.98 -5.78
C LEU A 16 -1.37 2.92 -4.75
N SER A 17 -1.30 4.22 -5.02
CA SER A 17 -0.80 5.18 -4.02
C SER A 17 -1.75 5.35 -2.85
N LYS A 18 -3.07 5.33 -3.08
CA LYS A 18 -4.05 5.39 -1.99
C LYS A 18 -3.95 4.13 -1.14
N PHE A 19 -3.93 2.98 -1.80
CA PHE A 19 -3.77 1.69 -1.15
C PHE A 19 -2.47 1.59 -0.32
N TYR A 20 -1.34 2.11 -0.82
CA TYR A 20 -0.11 2.21 -0.04
C TYR A 20 -0.28 3.04 1.23
N THR A 21 -0.97 4.19 1.15
CA THR A 21 -1.24 5.04 2.31
C THR A 21 -2.12 4.29 3.32
N ASP A 22 -3.19 3.65 2.85
CA ASP A 22 -4.10 2.89 3.70
C ASP A 22 -3.36 1.73 4.42
N LEU A 23 -2.49 0.98 3.71
CA LEU A 23 -1.66 -0.05 4.32
C LEU A 23 -0.67 0.51 5.35
N PHE A 24 -0.06 1.67 5.05
CA PHE A 24 0.87 2.31 5.97
C PHE A 24 0.16 2.71 7.26
N ASP A 25 -1.01 3.34 7.16
CA ASP A 25 -1.82 3.76 8.30
C ASP A 25 -2.34 2.53 9.08
N ASN A 26 -2.85 1.51 8.38
CA ASN A 26 -3.28 0.23 8.95
C ASN A 26 -2.17 -0.44 9.77
N ARG A 27 -0.94 -0.43 9.26
CA ARG A 27 0.22 -0.93 10.01
C ARG A 27 0.45 -0.09 11.27
N GLN A 28 0.40 1.25 11.17
CA GLN A 28 0.63 2.09 12.34
C GLN A 28 -0.39 1.82 13.44
N ILE A 29 -1.68 1.76 13.10
CA ILE A 29 -2.71 1.51 14.10
C ILE A 29 -2.65 0.07 14.63
N GLY A 30 -2.34 -0.91 13.78
CA GLY A 30 -2.21 -2.31 14.20
C GLY A 30 -1.00 -2.57 15.09
N ASP A 31 0.13 -1.88 14.86
CA ASP A 31 1.37 -2.05 15.63
C ASP A 31 1.34 -1.26 16.96
N TYR A 32 0.62 -0.12 17.02
CA TYR A 32 0.77 0.85 18.11
C TYR A 32 -0.51 1.31 18.82
N GLU A 33 -1.71 1.04 18.28
CA GLU A 33 -2.97 1.35 18.97
C GLU A 33 -3.52 0.14 19.73
N ASP A 34 -4.08 0.38 20.91
CA ASP A 34 -4.71 -0.66 21.70
C ASP A 34 -6.02 -1.14 21.05
N PHE A 35 -6.29 -2.44 21.15
CA PHE A 35 -7.53 -3.09 20.69
C PHE A 35 -7.78 -3.09 19.17
N ILE A 36 -6.77 -2.80 18.35
CA ILE A 36 -6.84 -2.95 16.89
C ILE A 36 -6.24 -4.30 16.49
N TYR A 37 -6.99 -5.09 15.72
CA TYR A 37 -6.55 -6.38 15.20
C TYR A 37 -7.02 -6.55 13.77
N PHE A 38 -6.15 -7.13 12.94
CA PHE A 38 -6.47 -7.49 11.56
C PHE A 38 -6.66 -9.00 11.48
N ASP A 39 -7.87 -9.44 11.14
CA ASP A 39 -8.20 -10.85 11.02
C ASP A 39 -7.81 -11.44 9.65
N GLU A 40 -7.99 -12.75 9.52
CA GLU A 40 -7.67 -13.49 8.29
C GLU A 40 -8.48 -12.98 7.09
N GLU A 41 -9.77 -12.64 7.28
CA GLU A 41 -10.62 -12.13 6.21
C GLU A 41 -10.07 -10.80 5.67
N THR A 42 -9.80 -9.86 6.58
CA THR A 42 -9.25 -8.54 6.23
C THR A 42 -7.89 -8.67 5.55
N THR A 43 -6.98 -9.44 6.14
CA THR A 43 -5.62 -9.60 5.58
C THR A 43 -5.64 -10.33 4.24
N SER A 44 -6.50 -11.33 4.06
CA SER A 44 -6.66 -12.05 2.80
C SER A 44 -7.19 -11.15 1.68
N ALA A 45 -8.08 -10.20 1.99
CA ALA A 45 -8.59 -9.23 1.02
C ALA A 45 -7.53 -8.18 0.59
N LEU A 46 -6.63 -7.83 1.50
CA LEU A 46 -5.55 -6.85 1.26
C LEU A 46 -4.38 -7.47 0.49
N TYR A 47 -4.09 -8.75 0.70
CA TYR A 47 -2.87 -9.40 0.20
C TYR A 47 -2.70 -9.33 -1.35
N PRO A 48 -3.72 -9.62 -2.18
CA PRO A 48 -3.57 -9.52 -3.64
C PRO A 48 -3.23 -8.10 -4.12
N GLN A 49 -3.80 -7.08 -3.48
CA GLN A 49 -3.53 -5.68 -3.80
C GLN A 49 -2.10 -5.28 -3.37
N ALA A 50 -1.60 -5.85 -2.27
CA ALA A 50 -0.21 -5.69 -1.84
C ALA A 50 0.78 -6.32 -2.84
N LEU A 51 0.45 -7.48 -3.41
CA LEU A 51 1.25 -8.07 -4.48
C LEU A 51 1.27 -7.19 -5.73
N GLU A 52 0.11 -6.68 -6.17
CA GLU A 52 0.02 -5.77 -7.31
C GLU A 52 0.86 -4.49 -7.10
N LEU A 53 0.85 -3.96 -5.87
CA LEU A 53 1.66 -2.82 -5.47
C LEU A 53 3.16 -3.12 -5.64
N VAL A 54 3.63 -4.24 -5.10
CA VAL A 54 5.04 -4.67 -5.18
C VAL A 54 5.45 -4.90 -6.63
N GLU A 55 4.67 -5.67 -7.40
CA GLU A 55 4.97 -5.96 -8.80
C GLU A 55 5.03 -4.68 -9.65
N THR A 56 4.20 -3.68 -9.35
CA THR A 56 4.23 -2.40 -10.05
C THR A 56 5.51 -1.63 -9.75
N ILE A 57 5.96 -1.62 -8.48
CA ILE A 57 7.22 -0.99 -8.10
C ILE A 57 8.41 -1.73 -8.73
N GLU A 58 8.42 -3.06 -8.70
CA GLU A 58 9.48 -3.87 -9.32
C GLU A 58 9.58 -3.61 -10.83
N ARG A 59 8.44 -3.53 -11.53
CA ARG A 59 8.40 -3.17 -12.95
C ARG A 59 8.97 -1.78 -13.22
N MET A 60 8.87 -0.83 -12.29
CA MET A 60 9.45 0.50 -12.44
C MET A 60 10.94 0.57 -12.13
N LEU A 61 11.47 -0.36 -11.34
CA LEU A 61 12.88 -0.39 -10.93
C LEU A 61 13.75 -1.24 -11.85
N PHE A 62 13.21 -2.33 -12.40
CA PHE A 62 13.98 -3.36 -13.10
C PHE A 62 13.55 -3.61 -14.56
N LYS A 63 12.57 -2.85 -15.09
CA LYS A 63 12.24 -2.80 -16.52
C LYS A 63 12.34 -1.37 -17.03
#